data_AF-A0A9P5SRH7-F1
#
_entry.id   AF-A0A9P5SRH7-F1
#
_cell.length_a   1.000
_cell.length_b   1.000
_cell.length_c   1.000
_cell.angle_alpha   90.00
_cell.angle_beta   90.00
_cell.angle_gamma   90.00
#
_symmetry.space_group_name_H-M   'P 1'
#
loop_
_entity.id
_entity.type
_entity.pdbx_description
1 polymer ?
#
loop_
_entity_poly.entity_id
_entity_poly.type
_entity_poly.pdbx_seq_one_letter_code
_entity_poly.pdbx_strand_id
1 'polypeptide(L)'
;MHSTRNILRAISTFARGAPSLARASSHSLHSARLFIPQTKTLTTSRAFSTTSSSSSNVRRHLPAAAVALILGGLSLTGYGLWQFYTSGVNAFPEPIRNDLRKALYYQNYGNDCDKAVGYYRKALSAAMVHPDLRVDGPEVTGIMIQLGTMFQDMGRNKDAIDVLVMAFECLVHDADQSQSQEQEQHGPCVMDGPTRLKTVGIAQKLGDLYHAIRQDQQAERYYLWSVEQLLKNHDERVQAGDQSQERLENARDQEAMKKQFNFDKLPSWMTKTDLGASLEALGGFYTSKNVYSNALPLYMRALSLIDQDSCHAAVLMCNISDALAGMDNLEEATGWAERGLKVGMASSGQECDEGCGVILYNLGMLHEMRGNPLKAQDYYKQSKQHGLKTGFNQCVVESNKAMKRMKESNEGTQS
;
A
#
# COMPACT_ATOMS: atom_id res chain seq x y z
N MET A 1 -4.87 0.05 0.36
CA MET A 1 -4.37 -1.29 0.75
C MET A 1 -2.93 -1.29 1.31
N HIS A 2 -2.09 -0.28 1.07
CA HIS A 2 -0.78 -0.18 1.75
C HIS A 2 -0.88 0.35 3.20
N SER A 3 -1.74 1.34 3.48
CA SER A 3 -1.93 1.88 4.85
C SER A 3 -2.32 0.79 5.87
N THR A 4 -3.27 -0.10 5.54
CA THR A 4 -3.67 -1.21 6.42
C THR A 4 -2.55 -2.23 6.70
N ARG A 5 -1.63 -2.48 5.75
CA ARG A 5 -0.48 -3.39 5.95
C ARG A 5 0.58 -2.78 6.89
N ASN A 6 0.78 -1.46 6.85
CA ASN A 6 1.69 -0.75 7.76
C ASN A 6 1.12 -0.67 9.18
N ILE A 7 -0.18 -0.39 9.32
CA ILE A 7 -0.87 -0.37 10.62
C ILE A 7 -0.84 -1.74 11.30
N LEU A 8 -1.03 -2.83 10.54
CA LEU A 8 -0.92 -4.20 11.05
C LEU A 8 0.50 -4.58 11.49
N ARG A 9 1.54 -4.00 10.88
CA ARG A 9 2.93 -4.22 11.30
C ARG A 9 3.17 -3.65 12.70
N ALA A 10 2.68 -2.45 13.01
CA ALA A 10 2.86 -1.79 14.32
C ALA A 10 2.45 -2.67 15.51
N ILE A 11 1.26 -3.30 15.44
CA ILE A 11 0.79 -4.24 16.49
C ILE A 11 1.76 -5.44 16.63
N SER A 12 2.30 -5.94 15.51
CA SER A 12 3.18 -7.11 15.47
C SER A 12 4.62 -6.82 15.92
N THR A 13 5.09 -5.58 15.78
CA THR A 13 6.45 -5.18 16.16
C THR A 13 6.56 -5.02 17.67
N PHE A 14 5.55 -4.42 18.30
CA PHE A 14 5.54 -4.21 19.74
C PHE A 14 5.29 -5.50 20.53
N ALA A 15 4.45 -6.41 20.01
CA ALA A 15 4.27 -7.74 20.59
C ALA A 15 5.55 -8.62 20.59
N ARG A 16 6.56 -8.28 19.77
CA ARG A 16 7.85 -9.00 19.70
C ARG A 16 8.90 -8.52 20.71
N GLY A 17 8.67 -7.42 21.42
CA GLY A 17 9.59 -6.86 22.43
C GLY A 17 9.51 -7.49 23.83
N ALA A 18 8.56 -8.40 24.07
CA ALA A 18 8.46 -9.15 25.34
C ALA A 18 9.14 -10.52 25.20
N PRO A 19 9.90 -10.99 26.22
CA PRO A 19 10.58 -12.27 26.15
C PRO A 19 9.54 -13.39 26.10
N SER A 20 9.53 -14.20 25.03
CA SER A 20 8.78 -15.46 25.07
C SER A 20 9.51 -16.56 24.32
N LEU A 21 9.68 -17.66 25.05
CA LEU A 21 10.29 -18.91 24.66
C LEU A 21 9.37 -19.72 23.72
N ALA A 22 10.01 -20.35 22.73
CA ALA A 22 9.68 -21.58 22.00
C ALA A 22 8.21 -22.06 21.83
N ARG A 23 7.77 -22.05 20.56
CA ARG A 23 7.41 -23.20 19.67
C ARG A 23 6.57 -24.38 20.23
N ALA A 24 5.40 -24.66 19.60
CA ALA A 24 5.16 -25.79 18.65
C ALA A 24 3.65 -26.15 18.48
N SER A 25 3.24 -26.41 17.21
CA SER A 25 2.26 -27.42 16.64
C SER A 25 1.00 -27.87 17.42
N SER A 26 -0.17 -28.24 16.86
CA SER A 26 -0.68 -28.50 15.49
C SER A 26 -2.15 -29.00 15.56
N HIS A 27 -2.89 -28.91 14.43
CA HIS A 27 -4.13 -29.62 14.02
C HIS A 27 -5.42 -29.40 14.88
N SER A 28 -6.67 -29.41 14.39
CA SER A 28 -7.28 -30.08 13.23
C SER A 28 -8.59 -29.40 12.78
N LEU A 29 -9.08 -29.86 11.63
CA LEU A 29 -10.24 -29.48 10.81
C LEU A 29 -11.59 -29.51 11.55
N HIS A 30 -12.53 -28.62 11.20
CA HIS A 30 -13.97 -28.92 11.23
C HIS A 30 -14.72 -28.26 10.05
N SER A 31 -15.53 -29.10 9.41
CA SER A 31 -16.40 -28.82 8.27
C SER A 31 -17.65 -28.05 8.73
N ALA A 32 -18.00 -26.96 8.07
CA ALA A 32 -19.31 -26.31 8.22
C ALA A 32 -20.10 -26.41 6.90
N ARG A 33 -21.24 -27.10 6.98
CA ARG A 33 -22.22 -27.29 5.92
C ARG A 33 -22.92 -25.96 5.61
N LEU A 34 -22.99 -25.60 4.31
CA LEU A 34 -23.76 -24.46 3.83
C LEU A 34 -25.26 -24.82 3.78
N PHE A 35 -26.06 -24.02 4.46
CA PHE A 35 -27.53 -24.02 4.38
C PHE A 35 -27.95 -23.30 3.09
N ILE A 36 -28.72 -24.00 2.23
CA ILE A 36 -29.34 -23.46 1.02
C ILE A 36 -30.76 -22.97 1.40
N PRO A 37 -31.15 -21.71 1.15
CA PRO A 37 -32.55 -21.33 1.25
C PRO A 37 -33.32 -21.78 0.01
N GLN A 38 -34.40 -22.54 0.23
CA GLN A 38 -35.38 -22.92 -0.78
C GLN A 38 -36.15 -21.70 -1.30
N THR A 39 -36.19 -21.52 -2.62
CA THR A 39 -37.08 -20.57 -3.28
C THR A 39 -38.49 -21.16 -3.38
N LYS A 40 -39.47 -20.50 -2.75
CA LYS A 40 -40.89 -20.84 -2.90
C LYS A 40 -41.37 -20.39 -4.28
N THR A 41 -41.71 -21.32 -5.15
CA THR A 41 -42.40 -21.07 -6.42
C THR A 41 -43.88 -20.76 -6.16
N LEU A 42 -44.31 -19.53 -6.48
CA LEU A 42 -45.73 -19.17 -6.56
C LEU A 42 -46.21 -19.41 -7.99
N THR A 43 -46.97 -20.49 -8.17
CA THR A 43 -47.72 -20.81 -9.37
C THR A 43 -48.95 -19.92 -9.45
N THR A 44 -48.97 -18.94 -10.36
CA THR A 44 -50.20 -18.24 -10.76
C THR A 44 -50.66 -18.78 -12.11
N SER A 45 -51.72 -19.59 -12.07
CA SER A 45 -52.51 -19.96 -13.25
C SER A 45 -53.15 -18.72 -13.85
N ARG A 46 -52.96 -18.46 -15.15
CA ARG A 46 -53.75 -17.50 -15.91
C ARG A 46 -54.53 -18.25 -16.98
N ALA A 47 -55.85 -18.17 -16.88
CA ALA A 47 -56.80 -18.59 -17.89
C ALA A 47 -56.64 -17.73 -19.15
N PHE A 48 -56.56 -18.39 -20.31
CA PHE A 48 -56.66 -17.73 -21.61
C PHE A 48 -58.13 -17.42 -21.90
N SER A 49 -58.48 -16.14 -21.98
CA SER A 49 -59.65 -15.67 -22.69
C SER A 49 -59.20 -15.09 -24.03
N THR A 50 -59.55 -15.77 -25.11
CA THR A 50 -59.40 -15.29 -26.48
C THR A 50 -60.56 -14.36 -26.82
N THR A 51 -60.31 -13.05 -26.85
CA THR A 51 -61.20 -12.10 -27.52
C THR A 51 -60.52 -11.60 -28.80
N SER A 52 -61.08 -12.05 -29.92
CA SER A 52 -60.82 -11.50 -31.25
C SER A 52 -61.49 -10.12 -31.36
N SER A 53 -60.72 -9.07 -31.65
CA SER A 53 -61.27 -7.91 -32.33
C SER A 53 -60.20 -7.08 -33.05
N SER A 54 -60.45 -6.93 -34.36
CA SER A 54 -60.36 -5.73 -35.18
C SER A 54 -59.06 -4.93 -35.22
N SER A 55 -58.47 -4.96 -36.42
CA SER A 55 -57.52 -3.99 -36.97
C SER A 55 -57.97 -2.54 -36.73
N SER A 56 -57.25 -1.83 -35.87
CA SER A 56 -57.18 -0.37 -35.91
C SER A 56 -55.74 0.07 -35.66
N ASN A 57 -55.24 0.98 -36.51
CA ASN A 57 -53.92 1.59 -36.42
C ASN A 57 -53.85 2.48 -35.16
N VAL A 58 -53.61 1.87 -34.00
CA VAL A 58 -53.31 2.58 -32.77
C VAL A 58 -51.81 2.88 -32.75
N ARG A 59 -51.46 4.16 -32.88
CA ARG A 59 -50.09 4.66 -32.69
C ARG A 59 -49.68 4.39 -31.24
N ARG A 60 -49.02 3.25 -31.00
CA ARG A 60 -48.56 2.84 -29.66
C ARG A 60 -47.41 3.76 -29.24
N HIS A 61 -47.71 4.79 -28.45
CA HIS A 61 -46.67 5.51 -27.72
C HIS A 61 -46.01 4.53 -26.76
N LEU A 62 -44.68 4.35 -26.85
CA LEU A 62 -43.97 3.57 -25.85
C LEU A 62 -44.19 4.24 -24.48
N PRO A 63 -44.51 3.47 -23.42
CA PRO A 63 -44.61 4.04 -22.09
C PRO A 63 -43.27 4.69 -21.76
N ALA A 64 -43.27 5.88 -21.18
CA ALA A 64 -42.05 6.65 -20.88
C ALA A 64 -41.01 5.83 -20.10
N ALA A 65 -41.46 4.90 -19.25
CA ALA A 65 -40.62 3.94 -18.54
C ALA A 65 -39.82 3.00 -19.47
N ALA A 66 -40.40 2.53 -20.57
CA ALA A 66 -39.70 1.67 -21.54
C ALA A 66 -38.63 2.47 -22.31
N VAL A 67 -38.92 3.73 -22.66
CA VAL A 67 -37.93 4.61 -23.29
C VAL A 67 -36.78 4.91 -22.33
N ALA A 68 -37.08 5.19 -21.05
CA ALA A 68 -36.07 5.42 -20.03
C ALA A 68 -35.17 4.19 -19.79
N LEU A 69 -35.74 2.98 -19.79
CA LEU A 69 -34.97 1.73 -19.67
C LEU A 69 -34.07 1.48 -20.89
N ILE A 70 -34.55 1.77 -22.11
CA ILE A 70 -33.74 1.64 -23.33
C ILE A 70 -32.59 2.64 -23.31
N LEU A 71 -32.87 3.92 -22.99
CA LEU A 71 -31.84 4.94 -22.89
C LEU A 71 -30.83 4.62 -21.78
N GLY A 72 -31.28 4.18 -20.61
CA GLY A 72 -30.41 3.72 -19.53
C GLY A 72 -29.54 2.53 -19.93
N GLY A 73 -30.10 1.55 -20.65
CA GLY A 73 -29.35 0.41 -21.19
C GLY A 73 -28.30 0.82 -22.22
N LEU A 74 -28.64 1.75 -23.13
CA LEU A 74 -27.70 2.31 -24.11
C LEU A 74 -26.59 3.14 -23.45
N SER A 75 -26.91 3.92 -22.42
CA SER A 75 -25.91 4.65 -21.65
C SER A 75 -24.98 3.71 -20.88
N LEU A 76 -25.51 2.65 -20.24
CA LEU A 76 -24.70 1.67 -19.51
C LEU A 76 -23.80 0.85 -20.44
N THR A 77 -24.32 0.44 -21.59
CA THR A 77 -23.52 -0.25 -22.62
C THR A 77 -22.50 0.69 -23.26
N GLY A 78 -22.87 1.94 -23.52
CA GLY A 78 -21.94 2.98 -23.98
C GLY A 78 -20.81 3.22 -22.97
N TYR A 79 -21.12 3.30 -21.68
CA TYR A 79 -20.14 3.41 -20.61
C TYR A 79 -19.25 2.16 -20.51
N GLY A 80 -19.83 0.97 -20.58
CA GLY A 80 -19.09 -0.30 -20.56
C GLY A 80 -18.16 -0.46 -21.78
N LEU A 81 -18.62 -0.06 -22.97
CA LEU A 81 -17.78 -0.03 -24.17
C LEU A 81 -16.69 1.03 -24.06
N TRP A 82 -17.00 2.22 -23.56
CA TRP A 82 -16.01 3.26 -23.33
C TRP A 82 -14.92 2.78 -22.38
N GLN A 83 -15.28 2.19 -21.23
CA GLN A 83 -14.35 1.60 -20.27
C GLN A 83 -13.55 0.44 -20.89
N PHE A 84 -14.20 -0.40 -21.69
CA PHE A 84 -13.53 -1.49 -22.39
C PHE A 84 -12.49 -0.95 -23.37
N TYR A 85 -12.84 0.05 -24.19
CA TYR A 85 -11.96 0.63 -25.20
C TYR A 85 -10.86 1.52 -24.63
N THR A 86 -11.11 2.23 -23.53
CA THR A 86 -10.11 3.05 -22.81
C THR A 86 -9.25 2.26 -21.83
N SER A 87 -9.49 0.95 -21.66
CA SER A 87 -8.64 0.11 -20.83
C SER A 87 -7.21 0.07 -21.38
N GLY A 88 -6.21 0.22 -20.51
CA GLY A 88 -4.79 0.21 -20.89
C GLY A 88 -4.34 -1.07 -21.63
N VAL A 89 -5.13 -2.14 -21.52
CA VAL A 89 -4.93 -3.41 -22.23
C VAL A 89 -5.08 -3.25 -23.76
N ASN A 90 -5.83 -2.26 -24.24
CA ASN A 90 -6.01 -2.03 -25.67
C ASN A 90 -4.84 -1.33 -26.34
N ALA A 91 -3.98 -0.65 -25.58
CA ALA A 91 -2.74 -0.08 -26.08
C ALA A 91 -1.76 -1.15 -26.56
N PHE A 92 -1.92 -2.40 -26.08
CA PHE A 92 -1.06 -3.51 -26.48
C PHE A 92 -1.43 -4.07 -27.87
N PRO A 93 -0.43 -4.54 -28.64
CA PRO A 93 -0.64 -5.33 -29.86
C PRO A 93 -1.57 -6.53 -29.61
N GLU A 94 -2.28 -6.95 -30.66
CA GLU A 94 -3.30 -8.00 -30.58
C GLU A 94 -2.87 -9.30 -29.88
N PRO A 95 -1.69 -9.90 -30.16
CA PRO A 95 -1.29 -11.14 -29.50
C PRO A 95 -1.11 -10.98 -27.99
N ILE A 96 -0.51 -9.87 -27.55
CA ILE A 96 -0.23 -9.59 -26.13
C ILE A 96 -1.52 -9.25 -25.39
N ARG A 97 -2.36 -8.42 -26.02
CA ARG A 97 -3.65 -7.98 -25.49
C ARG A 97 -4.58 -9.14 -25.17
N ASN A 98 -4.65 -10.15 -26.03
CA ASN A 98 -5.53 -11.30 -25.83
C ASN A 98 -5.11 -12.14 -24.63
N ASP A 99 -3.81 -12.37 -24.45
CA ASP A 99 -3.30 -13.10 -23.28
C ASP A 99 -3.43 -12.26 -22.00
N LEU A 100 -3.19 -10.95 -22.05
CA LEU A 100 -3.36 -10.06 -20.89
C LEU A 100 -4.82 -9.99 -20.41
N ARG A 101 -5.80 -9.97 -21.32
CA ARG A 101 -7.22 -10.04 -20.96
C ARG A 101 -7.57 -11.35 -20.26
N LYS A 102 -7.04 -12.48 -20.75
CA LYS A 102 -7.25 -13.78 -20.09
C LYS A 102 -6.60 -13.79 -18.70
N ALA A 103 -5.38 -13.26 -18.57
CA ALA A 103 -4.70 -13.15 -17.29
C ALA A 103 -5.53 -12.37 -16.26
N LEU A 104 -6.01 -11.18 -16.63
CA LEU A 104 -6.87 -10.34 -15.79
C LEU A 104 -8.21 -11.00 -15.48
N TYR A 105 -8.78 -11.73 -16.44
CA TYR A 105 -10.01 -12.49 -16.22
C TYR A 105 -9.82 -13.59 -15.16
N TYR A 106 -8.76 -14.40 -15.29
CA TYR A 106 -8.49 -15.46 -14.32
C TYR A 106 -8.09 -14.91 -12.94
N GLN A 107 -7.42 -13.76 -12.88
CA GLN A 107 -7.07 -13.07 -11.64
C GLN A 107 -8.33 -12.56 -10.91
N ASN A 108 -9.24 -11.88 -11.61
CA ASN A 108 -10.36 -11.18 -10.97
C ASN A 108 -11.64 -12.00 -10.88
N TYR A 109 -11.86 -12.95 -11.81
CA TYR A 109 -13.13 -13.69 -11.93
C TYR A 109 -12.95 -15.21 -11.91
N GLY A 110 -11.86 -15.73 -12.50
CA GLY A 110 -11.67 -17.17 -12.68
C GLY A 110 -11.31 -17.94 -11.40
N ASN A 111 -10.88 -17.24 -10.34
CA ASN A 111 -10.40 -17.82 -9.07
C ASN A 111 -9.28 -18.87 -9.26
N ASP A 112 -8.50 -18.75 -10.33
CA ASP A 112 -7.41 -19.65 -10.69
C ASP A 112 -6.15 -18.81 -10.99
N CYS A 113 -5.39 -18.55 -9.92
CA CYS A 113 -4.19 -17.73 -9.98
C CYS A 113 -3.09 -18.37 -10.83
N ASP A 114 -2.97 -19.70 -10.85
CA ASP A 114 -1.90 -20.34 -11.63
C ASP A 114 -2.15 -20.22 -13.14
N LYS A 115 -3.41 -20.32 -13.60
CA LYS A 115 -3.76 -20.01 -14.99
C LYS A 115 -3.46 -18.56 -15.35
N ALA A 116 -3.82 -17.62 -14.48
CA ALA A 116 -3.54 -16.21 -14.69
C ALA A 116 -2.02 -15.95 -14.81
N VAL A 117 -1.19 -16.55 -13.96
CA VAL A 117 0.28 -16.50 -14.07
C VAL A 117 0.75 -17.03 -15.44
N GLY A 118 0.18 -18.15 -15.90
CA GLY A 118 0.49 -18.71 -17.21
C GLY A 118 0.23 -17.73 -18.36
N TYR A 119 -0.90 -17.02 -18.33
CA TYR A 119 -1.22 -16.00 -19.33
C TYR A 119 -0.36 -14.75 -19.19
N TYR A 120 -0.05 -14.30 -17.97
CA TYR A 120 0.88 -13.18 -17.75
C TYR A 120 2.27 -13.47 -18.29
N ARG A 121 2.80 -14.67 -18.05
CA ARG A 121 4.11 -15.08 -18.59
C ARG A 121 4.13 -15.10 -20.11
N LYS A 122 3.06 -15.61 -20.75
CA LYS A 122 2.90 -15.57 -22.21
C LYS A 122 2.88 -14.14 -22.73
N ALA A 123 2.04 -13.29 -22.15
CA ALA A 123 1.95 -11.88 -22.51
C ALA A 123 3.30 -11.15 -22.34
N LEU A 124 4.01 -11.39 -21.24
CA LEU A 124 5.33 -10.80 -20.99
C LEU A 124 6.37 -11.28 -22.01
N SER A 125 6.44 -12.59 -22.27
CA SER A 125 7.38 -13.15 -23.24
C SER A 125 7.13 -12.63 -24.67
N ALA A 126 5.87 -12.46 -25.05
CA ALA A 126 5.50 -11.88 -26.33
C ALA A 126 5.85 -10.38 -26.39
N ALA A 127 5.66 -9.65 -25.29
CA ALA A 127 5.97 -8.23 -25.21
C ALA A 127 7.48 -7.94 -25.28
N MET A 128 8.33 -8.77 -24.67
CA MET A 128 9.79 -8.60 -24.70
C MET A 128 10.42 -8.83 -26.09
N VAL A 129 9.75 -9.56 -26.97
CA VAL A 129 10.24 -9.87 -28.33
C VAL A 129 9.54 -9.02 -29.40
N HIS A 130 8.52 -8.25 -29.03
CA HIS A 130 7.73 -7.49 -30.00
C HIS A 130 8.55 -6.29 -30.53
N PRO A 131 8.65 -6.10 -31.86
CA PRO A 131 9.50 -5.05 -32.44
C PRO A 131 9.07 -3.63 -32.04
N ASP A 132 7.77 -3.41 -31.86
CA ASP A 132 7.22 -2.08 -31.52
C ASP A 132 7.26 -1.75 -30.02
N LEU A 133 7.67 -2.70 -29.16
CA LEU A 133 7.68 -2.51 -27.71
C LEU A 133 9.11 -2.53 -27.19
N ARG A 134 9.45 -1.52 -26.39
CA ARG A 134 10.73 -1.49 -25.68
C ARG A 134 10.63 -2.27 -24.37
N VAL A 135 11.69 -3.01 -24.02
CA VAL A 135 11.75 -3.82 -22.79
C VAL A 135 11.70 -2.96 -21.52
N ASP A 136 12.33 -1.78 -21.57
CA ASP A 136 12.28 -0.74 -20.54
C ASP A 136 11.02 0.13 -20.59
N GLY A 137 10.17 -0.07 -21.61
CA GLY A 137 8.96 0.70 -21.84
C GLY A 137 7.92 0.53 -20.74
N PRO A 138 7.00 1.51 -20.60
CA PRO A 138 5.94 1.47 -19.59
C PRO A 138 5.00 0.26 -19.76
N GLU A 139 4.84 -0.24 -20.98
CA GLU A 139 4.03 -1.41 -21.34
C GLU A 139 4.60 -2.69 -20.73
N VAL A 140 5.87 -2.99 -21.03
CA VAL A 140 6.54 -4.24 -20.59
C VAL A 140 6.76 -4.22 -19.08
N THR A 141 7.29 -3.11 -18.54
CA THR A 141 7.48 -2.95 -17.09
C THR A 141 6.15 -2.96 -16.34
N GLY A 142 5.06 -2.47 -16.95
CA GLY A 142 3.71 -2.57 -16.41
C GLY A 142 3.23 -4.02 -16.24
N ILE A 143 3.48 -4.88 -17.24
CA ILE A 143 3.18 -6.32 -17.14
C ILE A 143 4.00 -6.96 -16.01
N MET A 144 5.29 -6.64 -15.89
CA MET A 144 6.14 -7.17 -14.83
C MET A 144 5.63 -6.77 -13.43
N ILE A 145 5.27 -5.50 -13.21
CA ILE A 145 4.75 -5.03 -11.92
C ILE A 145 3.45 -5.75 -11.55
N GLN A 146 2.54 -5.92 -12.52
CA GLN A 146 1.28 -6.61 -12.29
C GLN A 146 1.51 -8.09 -11.93
N LEU A 147 2.40 -8.78 -12.66
CA LEU A 147 2.77 -10.17 -12.39
C LEU A 147 3.46 -10.31 -11.01
N GLY A 148 4.38 -9.41 -10.67
CA GLY A 148 5.05 -9.39 -9.37
C GLY A 148 4.07 -9.15 -8.21
N THR A 149 3.07 -8.28 -8.41
CA THR A 149 2.00 -8.05 -7.42
C THR A 149 1.13 -9.29 -7.24
N MET A 150 0.79 -9.94 -8.33
CA MET A 150 0.05 -11.18 -8.27
C MET A 150 0.82 -12.29 -7.53
N PHE A 151 2.13 -12.47 -7.79
CA PHE A 151 2.94 -13.43 -7.04
C PHE A 151 3.00 -13.10 -5.54
N GLN A 152 3.08 -11.82 -5.19
CA GLN A 152 3.03 -11.38 -3.80
C GLN A 152 1.70 -11.74 -3.14
N ASP A 153 0.57 -11.53 -3.82
CA ASP A 153 -0.76 -11.86 -3.28
C ASP A 153 -0.96 -13.38 -3.14
N MET A 154 -0.26 -14.18 -3.95
CA MET A 154 -0.18 -15.65 -3.78
C MET A 154 0.77 -16.09 -2.66
N GLY A 155 1.49 -15.18 -2.00
CA GLY A 155 2.54 -15.50 -1.03
C GLY A 155 3.81 -16.08 -1.63
N ARG A 156 3.95 -16.06 -2.96
CA ARG A 156 5.14 -16.52 -3.70
C ARG A 156 6.20 -15.42 -3.76
N ASN A 157 6.71 -15.03 -2.59
CA ASN A 157 7.59 -13.87 -2.45
C ASN A 157 8.86 -13.96 -3.31
N LYS A 158 9.43 -15.16 -3.53
CA LYS A 158 10.62 -15.33 -4.38
C LYS A 158 10.32 -15.02 -5.85
N ASP A 159 9.25 -15.61 -6.41
CA ASP A 159 8.84 -15.32 -7.79
C ASP A 159 8.49 -13.82 -7.97
N ALA A 160 7.89 -13.20 -6.94
CA ALA A 160 7.60 -11.77 -6.95
C ALA A 160 8.87 -10.93 -7.00
N ILE A 161 9.89 -11.30 -6.20
CA ILE A 161 11.21 -10.65 -6.20
C ILE A 161 11.84 -10.77 -7.58
N ASP A 162 11.92 -11.99 -8.15
CA ASP A 162 12.58 -12.23 -9.43
C ASP A 162 12.00 -11.31 -10.53
N VAL A 163 10.68 -11.21 -10.62
CA VAL A 163 10.02 -10.36 -11.62
C VAL A 163 10.17 -8.86 -11.34
N LEU A 164 10.09 -8.44 -10.08
CA LEU A 164 10.21 -7.02 -9.73
C LEU A 164 11.65 -6.52 -9.80
N VAL A 165 12.65 -7.38 -9.55
CA VAL A 165 14.07 -7.07 -9.77
C VAL A 165 14.31 -6.84 -11.27
N MET A 166 13.81 -7.72 -12.15
CA MET A 166 13.90 -7.48 -13.60
C MET A 166 13.27 -6.13 -13.99
N ALA A 167 12.08 -5.81 -13.47
CA ALA A 167 11.43 -4.53 -13.74
C ALA A 167 12.24 -3.33 -13.23
N PHE A 168 12.83 -3.45 -12.04
CA PHE A 168 13.68 -2.44 -11.44
C PHE A 168 14.95 -2.21 -12.26
N GLU A 169 15.64 -3.30 -12.63
CA GLU A 169 16.87 -3.25 -13.42
C GLU A 169 16.63 -2.66 -14.81
N CYS A 170 15.53 -3.02 -15.50
CA CYS A 170 15.18 -2.41 -16.78
C CYS A 170 15.03 -0.88 -16.69
N LEU A 171 14.40 -0.38 -15.62
CA LEU A 171 14.18 1.06 -15.44
C LEU A 171 15.43 1.81 -14.97
N VAL A 172 16.29 1.18 -14.16
CA VAL A 172 17.53 1.79 -13.68
C VAL A 172 18.61 1.75 -14.76
N HIS A 173 18.77 0.65 -15.50
CA HIS A 173 19.80 0.55 -16.53
C HIS A 173 19.53 1.43 -17.76
N ASP A 174 18.28 1.72 -18.13
CA ASP A 174 17.97 2.71 -19.20
C ASP A 174 18.46 4.12 -18.82
N ALA A 175 18.38 4.50 -17.54
CA ALA A 175 18.92 5.76 -17.05
C ALA A 175 20.46 5.84 -17.19
N ASP A 176 21.14 4.69 -17.17
CA ASP A 176 22.59 4.59 -17.35
C ASP A 176 23.00 4.40 -18.83
N GLN A 177 22.27 3.64 -19.64
CA GLN A 177 22.60 3.40 -21.05
C GLN A 177 22.32 4.59 -21.97
N SER A 178 21.36 5.44 -21.62
CA SER A 178 21.15 6.75 -22.26
C SER A 178 22.36 7.69 -22.15
N GLN A 179 23.40 7.32 -21.39
CA GLN A 179 24.69 8.03 -21.30
C GLN A 179 25.69 7.60 -22.38
N SER A 180 25.48 6.45 -23.05
CA SER A 180 26.50 5.77 -23.86
C SER A 180 26.31 5.90 -25.37
N GLN A 181 25.15 6.41 -25.83
CA GLN A 181 24.91 6.68 -27.24
C GLN A 181 25.03 8.19 -27.49
N GLU A 182 26.01 8.54 -28.31
CA GLU A 182 26.48 9.88 -28.64
C GLU A 182 25.35 10.87 -28.98
N GLN A 183 25.23 11.94 -28.21
CA GLN A 183 24.90 13.28 -28.71
C GLN A 183 25.44 14.34 -27.74
N GLU A 184 26.60 14.88 -28.10
CA GLU A 184 27.16 16.14 -27.58
C GLU A 184 26.17 17.29 -27.85
N GLN A 185 25.22 17.55 -26.93
CA GLN A 185 24.62 18.90 -26.73
C GLN A 185 23.54 18.97 -25.64
N HIS A 186 23.11 17.87 -25.04
CA HIS A 186 22.12 17.92 -23.95
C HIS A 186 22.72 17.30 -22.68
N GLY A 187 22.61 18.02 -21.56
CA GLY A 187 23.25 17.71 -20.28
C GLY A 187 22.91 16.32 -19.68
N PRO A 188 23.48 15.98 -18.51
CA PRO A 188 23.42 14.63 -17.95
C PRO A 188 21.97 14.10 -17.91
N CYS A 189 21.78 12.91 -18.47
CA CYS A 189 20.47 12.29 -18.63
C CYS A 189 19.97 11.80 -17.26
N VAL A 190 18.96 12.50 -16.76
CA VAL A 190 18.36 12.30 -15.45
C VAL A 190 17.06 11.53 -15.65
N MET A 191 16.90 10.38 -14.98
CA MET A 191 15.65 9.60 -14.96
C MET A 191 14.44 10.55 -14.80
N ASP A 192 13.52 10.49 -15.76
CA ASP A 192 12.31 11.32 -15.78
C ASP A 192 11.52 11.14 -14.49
N GLY A 193 10.86 12.21 -14.04
CA GLY A 193 10.18 12.27 -12.76
C GLY A 193 9.18 11.14 -12.52
N PRO A 194 8.19 10.95 -13.43
CA PRO A 194 7.24 9.83 -13.36
C PRO A 194 7.91 8.45 -13.35
N THR A 195 8.92 8.24 -14.20
CA THR A 195 9.68 6.98 -14.24
C THR A 195 10.43 6.74 -12.92
N ARG A 196 10.96 7.80 -12.31
CA ARG A 196 11.59 7.75 -11.00
C ARG A 196 10.62 7.38 -9.92
N LEU A 197 9.46 8.03 -9.86
CA LEU A 197 8.44 7.71 -8.86
C LEU A 197 7.98 6.25 -8.99
N LYS A 198 7.81 5.77 -10.23
CA LYS A 198 7.50 4.35 -10.51
C LYS A 198 8.60 3.42 -9.97
N THR A 199 9.86 3.75 -10.23
CA THR A 199 11.01 2.93 -9.80
C THR A 199 11.18 2.93 -8.27
N VAL A 200 10.95 4.08 -7.62
CA VAL A 200 10.87 4.22 -6.16
C VAL A 200 9.78 3.31 -5.59
N GLY A 201 8.60 3.27 -6.21
CA GLY A 201 7.51 2.36 -5.81
C GLY A 201 7.91 0.88 -5.92
N ILE A 202 8.63 0.50 -6.98
CA ILE A 202 9.16 -0.88 -7.13
C ILE A 202 10.19 -1.17 -6.03
N ALA A 203 11.11 -0.23 -5.75
CA ALA A 203 12.11 -0.39 -4.71
C ALA A 203 11.46 -0.58 -3.32
N GLN A 204 10.47 0.25 -2.96
CA GLN A 204 9.71 0.09 -1.72
C GLN A 204 9.07 -1.31 -1.60
N LYS A 205 8.50 -1.81 -2.70
CA LYS A 205 7.89 -3.14 -2.77
C LYS A 205 8.91 -4.28 -2.69
N LEU A 206 10.09 -4.11 -3.30
CA LEU A 206 11.22 -5.02 -3.13
C LEU A 206 11.71 -5.03 -1.67
N GLY A 207 11.80 -3.86 -1.04
CA GLY A 207 12.09 -3.72 0.40
C GLY A 207 11.15 -4.58 1.25
N ASP A 208 9.85 -4.47 1.02
CA ASP A 208 8.83 -5.28 1.70
C ASP A 208 9.02 -6.78 1.50
N LEU A 209 9.30 -7.20 0.27
CA LEU A 209 9.46 -8.61 -0.09
C LEU A 209 10.74 -9.22 0.49
N TYR A 210 11.87 -8.50 0.38
CA TYR A 210 13.14 -8.91 0.98
C TYR A 210 13.04 -8.99 2.50
N HIS A 211 12.34 -8.04 3.13
CA HIS A 211 12.06 -8.09 4.56
C HIS A 211 11.21 -9.31 4.92
N ALA A 212 10.18 -9.63 4.13
CA ALA A 212 9.33 -10.81 4.34
C ALA A 212 10.10 -12.13 4.25
N ILE A 213 11.11 -12.24 3.38
CA ILE A 213 11.99 -13.41 3.27
C ILE A 213 13.22 -13.36 4.21
N ARG A 214 13.27 -12.38 5.14
CA ARG A 214 14.34 -12.21 6.14
C ARG A 214 15.72 -11.89 5.55
N GLN A 215 15.75 -11.32 4.35
CA GLN A 215 16.97 -10.77 3.73
C GLN A 215 17.03 -9.26 4.01
N ASP A 216 17.30 -8.93 5.27
CA ASP A 216 17.14 -7.56 5.77
C ASP A 216 18.15 -6.59 5.17
N GLN A 217 19.35 -7.05 4.81
CA GLN A 217 20.35 -6.21 4.14
C GLN A 217 19.87 -5.73 2.76
N GLN A 218 19.26 -6.62 1.97
CA GLN A 218 18.66 -6.25 0.69
C GLN A 218 17.45 -5.34 0.90
N ALA A 219 16.62 -5.63 1.90
CA ALA A 219 15.46 -4.80 2.22
C ALA A 219 15.87 -3.35 2.52
N GLU A 220 16.85 -3.18 3.40
CA GLU A 220 17.41 -1.87 3.76
C GLU A 220 17.94 -1.12 2.54
N ARG A 221 18.71 -1.80 1.66
CA ARG A 221 19.24 -1.21 0.43
C ARG A 221 18.15 -0.62 -0.46
N TYR A 222 17.05 -1.34 -0.67
CA TYR A 222 15.96 -0.83 -1.52
C TYR A 222 15.18 0.31 -0.85
N TYR A 223 14.93 0.25 0.46
CA TYR A 223 14.30 1.36 1.17
C TYR A 223 15.17 2.62 1.15
N LEU A 224 16.47 2.49 1.42
CA LEU A 224 17.43 3.60 1.35
C LEU A 224 17.49 4.20 -0.05
N TRP A 225 17.69 3.37 -1.08
CA TRP A 225 17.75 3.82 -2.47
C TRP A 225 16.50 4.62 -2.86
N SER A 226 15.33 4.18 -2.42
CA SER A 226 14.06 4.83 -2.73
C SER A 226 13.95 6.23 -2.10
N VAL A 227 14.34 6.38 -0.82
CA VAL A 227 14.31 7.67 -0.11
C VAL A 227 15.39 8.59 -0.68
N GLU A 228 16.57 8.06 -1.00
CA GLU A 228 17.64 8.81 -1.65
C GLU A 228 17.18 9.38 -3.00
N GLN A 229 16.50 8.60 -3.85
CA GLN A 229 16.01 9.11 -5.14
C GLN A 229 15.01 10.26 -5.01
N LEU A 230 14.21 10.26 -3.94
CA LEU A 230 13.24 11.31 -3.64
C LEU A 230 13.86 12.56 -3.00
N LEU A 231 15.02 12.43 -2.36
CA LEU A 231 15.75 13.53 -1.71
C LEU A 231 16.87 14.12 -2.58
N LYS A 232 17.20 13.50 -3.71
CA LYS A 232 18.15 14.06 -4.67
C LYS A 232 17.67 15.43 -5.14
N ASN A 233 18.46 16.48 -4.88
CA ASN A 233 18.12 17.86 -5.25
C ASN A 233 17.77 17.96 -6.74
N HIS A 234 16.57 18.45 -7.03
CA HIS A 234 16.06 18.61 -8.40
C HIS A 234 16.46 19.96 -9.04
N ASP A 235 17.02 20.87 -8.24
CA ASP A 235 17.42 22.23 -8.61
C ASP A 235 18.76 22.31 -9.39
N GLU A 236 19.36 21.18 -9.80
CA GLU A 236 20.52 21.22 -10.72
C GLU A 236 20.20 21.79 -12.12
N ARG A 237 18.96 22.27 -12.36
CA ARG A 237 18.47 22.61 -13.70
C ARG A 237 17.99 24.04 -13.95
N VAL A 238 18.27 25.04 -13.11
CA VAL A 238 17.89 26.44 -13.47
C VAL A 238 19.06 27.45 -13.50
N GLN A 239 20.25 27.18 -12.96
CA GLN A 239 21.36 28.16 -13.00
C GLN A 239 22.75 27.53 -13.21
N ALA A 240 22.91 26.67 -14.21
CA ALA A 240 24.23 26.41 -14.81
C ALA A 240 24.36 27.05 -16.21
N GLY A 241 23.55 28.08 -16.46
CA GLY A 241 23.75 29.05 -17.52
C GLY A 241 24.26 30.34 -16.88
N ASP A 242 25.54 30.62 -17.15
CA ASP A 242 26.24 31.89 -16.96
C ASP A 242 27.12 32.06 -15.69
N GLN A 243 28.38 32.37 -15.99
CA GLN A 243 29.47 32.95 -15.15
C GLN A 243 30.45 32.01 -14.42
N SER A 244 31.50 31.66 -15.19
CA SER A 244 32.93 31.81 -14.84
C SER A 244 33.41 31.32 -13.48
N GLN A 245 33.83 30.06 -13.45
CA GLN A 245 35.23 29.60 -13.27
C GLN A 245 36.27 30.59 -12.68
N GLU A 246 35.99 31.32 -11.59
CA GLU A 246 37.03 31.97 -10.76
C GLU A 246 36.52 32.42 -9.38
N ARG A 247 36.14 31.48 -8.50
CA ARG A 247 36.13 31.74 -7.04
C ARG A 247 36.25 30.46 -6.24
N LEU A 248 37.32 29.72 -6.53
CA LEU A 248 37.73 28.56 -5.77
C LEU A 248 38.38 29.04 -4.45
N GLU A 249 37.86 28.55 -3.33
CA GLU A 249 38.54 28.22 -2.06
C GLU A 249 37.86 28.72 -0.77
N ASN A 250 37.04 29.79 -0.79
CA ASN A 250 36.34 30.26 0.43
C ASN A 250 34.83 29.97 0.49
N ALA A 251 34.31 29.13 -0.43
CA ALA A 251 32.88 28.79 -0.53
C ALA A 251 32.48 27.40 -0.01
N ARG A 252 33.43 26.54 0.42
CA ARG A 252 33.11 25.14 0.81
C ARG A 252 32.15 25.04 1.99
N ASP A 253 32.21 25.97 2.94
CA ASP A 253 31.42 25.88 4.17
C ASP A 253 30.03 26.55 4.04
N GLN A 254 29.87 27.56 3.18
CA GLN A 254 28.58 28.21 2.93
C GLN A 254 27.75 27.54 1.81
N GLU A 255 28.40 26.87 0.87
CA GLU A 255 27.72 26.24 -0.28
C GLU A 255 27.16 24.85 0.08
N ALA A 256 27.78 24.15 1.03
CA ALA A 256 27.22 22.93 1.65
C ALA A 256 25.93 23.22 2.43
N MET A 257 25.81 24.42 3.03
CA MET A 257 24.63 24.85 3.78
C MET A 257 23.46 25.30 2.88
N LYS A 258 23.72 25.56 1.58
CA LYS A 258 22.74 26.08 0.61
C LYS A 258 22.09 25.00 -0.26
N LYS A 259 22.48 23.73 -0.12
CA LYS A 259 21.92 22.56 -0.83
C LYS A 259 21.01 21.68 0.04
N GLN A 260 20.36 22.26 1.05
CA GLN A 260 19.35 21.54 1.84
C GLN A 260 18.12 21.29 0.97
N PHE A 261 17.67 20.04 0.89
CA PHE A 261 16.45 19.67 0.16
C PHE A 261 15.26 20.51 0.68
N ASN A 262 14.60 21.23 -0.23
CA ASN A 262 13.47 22.07 0.12
C ASN A 262 12.17 21.23 0.12
N PHE A 263 11.73 20.86 1.30
CA PHE A 263 10.52 20.04 1.48
C PHE A 263 9.20 20.79 1.22
N ASP A 264 9.23 22.13 1.14
CA ASP A 264 8.05 22.92 0.78
C ASP A 264 7.85 23.02 -0.72
N LYS A 265 8.95 22.94 -1.49
CA LYS A 265 8.95 23.03 -2.95
C LYS A 265 9.37 21.69 -3.57
N LEU A 266 8.43 20.75 -3.60
CA LEU A 266 8.63 19.47 -4.27
C LEU A 266 8.48 19.60 -5.80
N PRO A 267 9.16 18.75 -6.60
CA PRO A 267 8.92 18.66 -8.04
C PRO A 267 7.48 18.31 -8.38
N SER A 268 7.04 18.73 -9.57
CA SER A 268 5.67 18.48 -10.07
C SER A 268 5.30 17.01 -10.21
N TRP A 269 6.29 16.12 -10.30
CA TRP A 269 6.08 14.68 -10.49
C TRP A 269 5.99 13.88 -9.19
N MET A 270 6.19 14.51 -8.01
CA MET A 270 6.01 13.86 -6.71
C MET A 270 5.19 14.71 -5.75
N THR A 271 4.62 14.05 -4.77
CA THR A 271 3.83 14.68 -3.71
C THR A 271 4.50 14.53 -2.36
N LYS A 272 4.06 15.35 -1.39
CA LYS A 272 4.46 15.21 0.03
C LYS A 272 4.08 13.83 0.57
N THR A 273 2.97 13.26 0.08
CA THR A 273 2.51 11.90 0.42
C THR A 273 3.47 10.82 -0.08
N ASP A 274 4.02 10.94 -1.29
CA ASP A 274 4.98 9.96 -1.83
C ASP A 274 6.26 9.91 -0.97
N LEU A 275 6.76 11.09 -0.60
CA LEU A 275 7.92 11.22 0.28
C LEU A 275 7.61 10.74 1.71
N GLY A 276 6.47 11.16 2.27
CA GLY A 276 6.03 10.74 3.60
C GLY A 276 5.88 9.23 3.72
N ALA A 277 5.23 8.58 2.75
CA ALA A 277 5.06 7.13 2.72
C ALA A 277 6.39 6.38 2.61
N SER A 278 7.33 6.90 1.80
CA SER A 278 8.66 6.29 1.65
C SER A 278 9.50 6.40 2.92
N LEU A 279 9.43 7.55 3.61
CA LEU A 279 10.07 7.77 4.90
C LEU A 279 9.45 6.91 6.01
N GLU A 280 8.11 6.82 6.05
CA GLU A 280 7.38 5.96 6.99
C GLU A 280 7.78 4.49 6.81
N ALA A 281 7.84 4.01 5.57
CA ALA A 281 8.21 2.62 5.28
C ALA A 281 9.64 2.29 5.75
N LEU A 282 10.61 3.17 5.49
CA LEU A 282 11.98 3.04 5.99
C LEU A 282 12.03 3.11 7.53
N GLY A 283 11.24 4.01 8.14
CA GLY A 283 11.09 4.08 9.59
C GLY A 283 10.51 2.78 10.16
N GLY A 284 9.47 2.23 9.54
CA GLY A 284 8.85 0.95 9.87
C GLY A 284 9.84 -0.21 9.80
N PHE A 285 10.69 -0.22 8.77
CA PHE A 285 11.77 -1.18 8.66
C PHE A 285 12.74 -1.07 9.85
N TYR A 286 13.24 0.11 10.20
CA TYR A 286 14.16 0.28 11.34
C TYR A 286 13.51 -0.05 12.69
N THR A 287 12.25 0.32 12.91
CA THR A 287 11.48 -0.08 14.10
C THR A 287 11.40 -1.61 14.21
N SER A 288 11.20 -2.31 13.09
CA SER A 288 11.21 -3.79 13.06
C SER A 288 12.55 -4.44 13.38
N LYS A 289 13.63 -3.66 13.33
CA LYS A 289 15.00 -4.04 13.70
C LYS A 289 15.41 -3.54 15.07
N ASN A 290 14.50 -2.91 15.81
CA ASN A 290 14.77 -2.24 17.08
C ASN A 290 15.86 -1.15 16.97
N VAL A 291 16.02 -0.55 15.78
CA VAL A 291 16.94 0.57 15.53
C VAL A 291 16.15 1.89 15.59
N TYR A 292 15.63 2.19 16.78
CA TYR A 292 14.70 3.30 16.98
C TYR A 292 15.33 4.68 16.74
N SER A 293 16.65 4.80 16.96
CA SER A 293 17.41 6.03 16.69
C SER A 293 17.31 6.49 15.24
N ASN A 294 17.19 5.54 14.31
CA ASN A 294 17.07 5.83 12.88
C ASN A 294 15.61 5.98 12.47
N ALA A 295 14.69 5.28 13.14
CA ALA A 295 13.26 5.34 12.84
C ALA A 295 12.61 6.68 13.24
N LEU A 296 12.89 7.17 14.45
CA LEU A 296 12.26 8.36 15.00
C LEU A 296 12.39 9.61 14.09
N PRO A 297 13.58 10.00 13.60
CA PRO A 297 13.70 11.17 12.72
C PRO A 297 12.94 10.99 11.40
N LEU A 298 12.80 9.77 10.88
CA LEU A 298 12.05 9.49 9.65
C LEU A 298 10.55 9.70 9.86
N TYR A 299 10.00 9.21 10.98
CA TYR A 299 8.59 9.44 11.30
C TYR A 299 8.28 10.90 11.59
N MET A 300 9.14 11.60 12.34
CA MET A 300 9.01 13.04 12.59
C MET A 300 9.03 13.83 11.27
N ARG A 301 9.92 13.45 10.35
CA ARG A 301 9.97 14.04 9.02
C ARG A 301 8.70 13.76 8.23
N ALA A 302 8.22 12.52 8.19
CA ALA A 302 6.98 12.16 7.52
C ALA A 302 5.77 12.94 8.08
N LEU A 303 5.69 13.09 9.39
CA LEU A 303 4.60 13.84 10.04
C LEU A 303 4.62 15.32 9.67
N SER A 304 5.81 15.91 9.49
CA SER A 304 5.94 17.31 9.06
C SER A 304 5.47 17.56 7.62
N LEU A 305 5.29 16.51 6.81
CA LEU A 305 4.89 16.61 5.40
C LEU A 305 3.37 16.55 5.20
N ILE A 306 2.62 16.20 6.22
CA ILE A 306 1.17 15.98 6.14
C ILE A 306 0.42 16.94 7.07
N ASP A 307 -0.91 17.01 6.89
CA ASP A 307 -1.78 17.69 7.83
C ASP A 307 -1.80 16.95 9.18
N GLN A 308 -1.49 17.65 10.27
CA GLN A 308 -1.38 17.06 11.61
C GLN A 308 -2.74 16.65 12.20
N ASP A 309 -3.84 17.14 11.64
CA ASP A 309 -5.21 16.76 12.05
C ASP A 309 -5.77 15.58 11.21
N SER A 310 -4.97 15.02 10.30
CA SER A 310 -5.38 13.90 9.45
C SER A 310 -5.32 12.54 10.16
N CYS A 311 -6.12 11.57 9.69
CA CYS A 311 -6.04 10.17 10.16
C CYS A 311 -4.63 9.59 10.05
N HIS A 312 -3.91 9.92 8.98
CA HIS A 312 -2.56 9.43 8.76
C HIS A 312 -1.55 10.02 9.77
N ALA A 313 -1.77 11.27 10.22
CA ALA A 313 -0.97 11.85 11.30
C ALA A 313 -1.13 11.08 12.61
N ALA A 314 -2.34 10.60 12.95
CA ALA A 314 -2.53 9.74 14.11
C ALA A 314 -1.71 8.44 14.03
N VAL A 315 -1.63 7.82 12.84
CA VAL A 315 -0.80 6.64 12.60
C VAL A 315 0.69 6.94 12.80
N LEU A 316 1.19 8.06 12.25
CA LEU A 316 2.58 8.46 12.46
C LEU A 316 2.89 8.80 13.92
N MET A 317 1.97 9.44 14.65
CA MET A 317 2.11 9.68 16.09
C MET A 317 2.17 8.38 16.88
N CYS A 318 1.41 7.35 16.47
CA CYS A 318 1.51 6.00 17.02
C CYS A 318 2.91 5.40 16.78
N ASN A 319 3.41 5.45 15.55
CA ASN A 319 4.74 4.96 15.21
C ASN A 319 5.87 5.69 15.97
N ILE A 320 5.73 7.00 16.19
CA ILE A 320 6.64 7.81 17.02
C ILE A 320 6.59 7.34 18.48
N SER A 321 5.39 7.13 19.03
CA SER A 321 5.20 6.59 20.38
C SER A 321 5.90 5.24 20.53
N ASP A 322 5.73 4.34 19.57
CA ASP A 322 6.36 3.01 19.57
C ASP A 322 7.89 3.11 19.55
N ALA A 323 8.45 4.00 18.71
CA ALA A 323 9.89 4.21 18.65
C ALA A 323 10.44 4.77 19.97
N LEU A 324 9.75 5.74 20.59
CA LEU A 324 10.13 6.32 21.89
C LEU A 324 10.06 5.28 23.01
N ALA A 325 9.01 4.45 23.03
CA ALA A 325 8.85 3.37 23.99
C ALA A 325 9.99 2.35 23.88
N GLY A 326 10.41 2.02 22.66
CA GLY A 326 11.56 1.17 22.39
C GLY A 326 12.90 1.74 22.87
N MET A 327 12.98 3.06 23.05
CA MET A 327 14.13 3.76 23.66
C MET A 327 13.95 4.01 25.16
N ASP A 328 12.97 3.37 25.80
CA ASP A 328 12.60 3.53 27.22
C ASP A 328 12.13 4.95 27.59
N ASN A 329 11.77 5.78 26.61
CA ASN A 329 11.21 7.11 26.84
C ASN A 329 9.68 7.04 26.97
N LEU A 330 9.21 6.39 28.03
CA LEU A 330 7.80 6.03 28.22
C LEU A 330 6.87 7.24 28.42
N GLU A 331 7.38 8.32 28.99
CA GLU A 331 6.58 9.54 29.22
C GLU A 331 6.27 10.25 27.90
N GLU A 332 7.29 10.52 27.09
CA GLU A 332 7.08 11.11 25.77
C GLU A 332 6.27 10.17 24.86
N ALA A 333 6.54 8.86 24.90
CA ALA A 333 5.77 7.87 24.16
C ALA A 333 4.27 7.97 24.50
N THR A 334 3.92 8.05 25.80
CA THR A 334 2.53 8.20 26.23
C THR A 334 1.92 9.48 25.67
N GLY A 335 2.62 10.61 25.76
CA GLY A 335 2.15 11.90 25.23
C GLY A 335 1.88 11.87 23.71
N TRP A 336 2.75 11.21 22.94
CA TRP A 336 2.55 11.04 21.49
C TRP A 336 1.35 10.16 21.16
N ALA A 337 1.17 9.04 21.87
CA ALA A 337 0.01 8.16 21.68
C ALA A 337 -1.31 8.86 22.05
N GLU A 338 -1.38 9.59 23.17
CA GLU A 338 -2.58 10.33 23.57
C GLU A 338 -2.96 11.41 22.55
N ARG A 339 -1.98 12.13 22.01
CA ARG A 339 -2.22 13.11 20.94
C ARG A 339 -2.72 12.45 19.66
N GLY A 340 -2.09 11.35 19.25
CA GLY A 340 -2.53 10.57 18.09
C GLY A 340 -3.97 10.07 18.26
N LEU A 341 -4.33 9.58 19.45
CA LEU A 341 -5.68 9.14 19.75
C LEU A 341 -6.69 10.29 19.64
N LYS A 342 -6.34 11.47 20.17
CA LYS A 342 -7.19 12.67 20.08
C LYS A 342 -7.45 13.06 18.62
N VAL A 343 -6.41 13.07 17.78
CA VAL A 343 -6.53 13.37 16.34
C VAL A 343 -7.39 12.32 15.64
N GLY A 344 -7.09 11.04 15.84
CA GLY A 344 -7.80 9.95 15.18
C GLY A 344 -9.28 9.84 15.58
N MET A 345 -9.62 10.16 16.83
CA MET A 345 -11.00 10.16 17.33
C MET A 345 -11.82 11.38 16.89
N ALA A 346 -11.16 12.47 16.48
CA ALA A 346 -11.82 13.68 15.98
C ALA A 346 -12.32 13.53 14.52
N SER A 347 -11.85 12.50 13.82
CA SER A 347 -12.14 12.24 12.42
C SER A 347 -12.81 10.86 12.24
N SER A 348 -13.38 10.62 11.06
CA SER A 348 -14.00 9.33 10.73
C SER A 348 -13.37 8.76 9.46
N GLY A 349 -13.22 7.44 9.41
CA GLY A 349 -12.67 6.74 8.26
C GLY A 349 -11.86 5.52 8.67
N GLN A 350 -11.73 4.56 7.76
CA GLN A 350 -11.09 3.27 8.03
C GLN A 350 -9.66 3.42 8.62
N GLU A 351 -8.86 4.35 8.10
CA GLU A 351 -7.50 4.60 8.62
C GLU A 351 -7.50 5.16 10.04
N CYS A 352 -8.40 6.10 10.35
CA CYS A 352 -8.61 6.58 11.71
C CYS A 352 -9.07 5.45 12.64
N ASP A 353 -10.04 4.64 12.19
CA ASP A 353 -10.61 3.56 12.97
C ASP A 353 -9.58 2.48 13.32
N GLU A 354 -8.80 2.06 12.33
CA GLU A 354 -7.71 1.11 12.52
C GLU A 354 -6.60 1.71 13.40
N GLY A 355 -6.16 2.94 13.10
CA GLY A 355 -5.13 3.66 13.85
C GLY A 355 -5.50 3.85 15.33
N CYS A 356 -6.71 4.31 15.63
CA CYS A 356 -7.23 4.46 17.00
C CYS A 356 -7.24 3.14 17.76
N GLY A 357 -7.63 2.04 17.11
CA GLY A 357 -7.62 0.71 17.71
C GLY A 357 -6.21 0.28 18.13
N VAL A 358 -5.21 0.56 17.29
CA VAL A 358 -3.79 0.29 17.58
C VAL A 358 -3.27 1.19 18.70
N ILE A 359 -3.55 2.50 18.63
CA ILE A 359 -3.11 3.47 19.64
C ILE A 359 -3.65 3.10 21.03
N LEU A 360 -4.93 2.73 21.13
CA LEU A 360 -5.52 2.28 22.39
C LEU A 360 -4.82 1.03 22.94
N TYR A 361 -4.45 0.09 22.08
CA TYR A 361 -3.70 -1.09 22.50
C TYR A 361 -2.29 -0.71 22.97
N ASN A 362 -1.59 0.15 22.24
CA ASN A 362 -0.23 0.58 22.58
C ASN A 362 -0.21 1.41 23.89
N LEU A 363 -1.22 2.26 24.14
CA LEU A 363 -1.41 2.93 25.44
C LEU A 363 -1.56 1.91 26.59
N GLY A 364 -2.28 0.81 26.35
CA GLY A 364 -2.37 -0.30 27.30
C GLY A 364 -0.99 -0.86 27.63
N MET A 365 -0.18 -1.14 26.62
CA MET A 365 1.18 -1.65 26.79
C MET A 365 2.11 -0.65 27.48
N LEU A 366 2.06 0.64 27.13
CA LEU A 366 2.82 1.69 27.79
C LEU A 366 2.49 1.77 29.29
N HIS A 367 1.23 1.61 29.66
CA HIS A 367 0.83 1.55 31.06
C HIS A 367 1.29 0.27 31.76
N GLU A 368 1.36 -0.89 31.09
CA GLU A 368 2.00 -2.08 31.65
C GLU A 368 3.49 -1.81 31.95
N MET A 369 4.23 -1.26 30.99
CA MET A 369 5.66 -0.94 31.14
C MET A 369 5.91 0.05 32.28
N ARG A 370 4.98 0.99 32.51
CA ARG A 370 5.04 1.96 33.62
C ARG A 370 4.55 1.39 34.97
N GLY A 371 4.23 0.11 35.08
CA GLY A 371 3.77 -0.51 36.32
C GLY A 371 2.34 -0.13 36.71
N ASN A 372 1.49 0.25 35.76
CA ASN A 372 0.09 0.67 35.98
C ASN A 372 -0.92 -0.35 35.40
N PRO A 373 -1.04 -1.57 35.97
CA PRO A 373 -1.84 -2.65 35.37
C PRO A 373 -3.33 -2.34 35.29
N LEU A 374 -3.89 -1.52 36.20
CA LEU A 374 -5.30 -1.13 36.15
C LEU A 374 -5.60 -0.27 34.92
N LYS A 375 -4.76 0.73 34.63
CA LYS A 375 -4.89 1.58 33.44
C LYS A 375 -4.65 0.78 32.16
N ALA A 376 -3.63 -0.08 32.17
CA ALA A 376 -3.36 -0.97 31.03
C ALA A 376 -4.56 -1.83 30.65
N GLN A 377 -5.19 -2.47 31.64
CA GLN A 377 -6.38 -3.28 31.41
C GLN A 377 -7.55 -2.46 30.86
N ASP A 378 -7.73 -1.22 31.32
CA ASP A 378 -8.79 -0.34 30.80
C ASP A 378 -8.57 -0.01 29.32
N TYR A 379 -7.36 0.38 28.94
CA TYR A 379 -7.02 0.66 27.54
C TYR A 379 -7.18 -0.58 26.63
N TYR A 380 -6.81 -1.78 27.08
CA TYR A 380 -7.08 -3.01 26.31
C TYR A 380 -8.56 -3.30 26.14
N LYS A 381 -9.39 -3.02 27.15
CA LYS A 381 -10.85 -3.14 27.00
C LYS A 381 -11.37 -2.12 25.98
N GLN A 382 -10.87 -0.88 26.02
CA GLN A 382 -11.23 0.15 25.05
C GLN A 382 -10.81 -0.24 23.62
N SER A 383 -9.58 -0.72 23.41
CA SER A 383 -9.10 -1.19 22.10
C SER A 383 -9.96 -2.34 21.56
N LYS A 384 -10.28 -3.33 22.41
CA LYS A 384 -11.21 -4.42 22.07
C LYS A 384 -12.58 -3.90 21.66
N GLN A 385 -13.17 -3.01 22.47
CA GLN A 385 -14.50 -2.45 22.18
C GLN A 385 -14.50 -1.64 20.88
N HIS A 386 -13.43 -0.87 20.64
CA HIS A 386 -13.24 -0.13 19.41
C HIS A 386 -13.17 -1.06 18.20
N GLY A 387 -12.33 -2.09 18.25
CA GLY A 387 -12.22 -3.10 17.19
C GLY A 387 -13.54 -3.86 16.91
N LEU A 388 -14.36 -4.11 17.94
CA LEU A 388 -15.69 -4.69 17.74
C LEU A 388 -16.65 -3.72 17.03
N LYS A 389 -16.58 -2.41 17.34
CA LYS A 389 -17.43 -1.38 16.72
C LYS A 389 -17.04 -1.13 15.26
N THR A 390 -15.75 -1.11 14.95
CA THR A 390 -15.22 -0.78 13.62
C THR A 390 -15.03 -2.01 12.72
N GLY A 391 -15.18 -3.22 13.25
CA GLY A 391 -14.91 -4.46 12.53
C GLY A 391 -13.42 -4.80 12.41
N PHE A 392 -12.54 -4.04 13.08
CA PHE A 392 -11.10 -4.30 13.09
C PHE A 392 -10.74 -5.41 14.10
N ASN A 393 -10.96 -6.66 13.68
CA ASN A 393 -10.82 -7.86 14.52
C ASN A 393 -9.44 -8.05 15.14
N GLN A 394 -8.37 -7.49 14.55
CA GLN A 394 -7.02 -7.63 15.07
C GLN A 394 -6.88 -7.03 16.48
N CYS A 395 -7.49 -5.86 16.73
CA CYS A 395 -7.53 -5.25 18.07
C CYS A 395 -8.20 -6.15 19.10
N VAL A 396 -9.26 -6.86 18.70
CA VAL A 396 -9.99 -7.79 19.58
C VAL A 396 -9.09 -8.96 19.99
N VAL A 397 -8.42 -9.56 19.01
CA VAL A 397 -7.51 -10.70 19.23
C VAL A 397 -6.35 -10.31 20.15
N GLU A 398 -5.66 -9.22 19.83
CA GLU A 398 -4.45 -8.83 20.57
C GLU A 398 -4.77 -8.30 21.97
N SER A 399 -5.85 -7.53 22.13
CA SER A 399 -6.31 -7.09 23.45
C SER A 399 -6.72 -8.26 24.35
N ASN A 400 -7.36 -9.30 23.79
CA ASN A 400 -7.69 -10.52 24.56
C ASN A 400 -6.42 -11.26 25.01
N LYS A 401 -5.41 -11.37 24.14
CA LYS A 401 -4.11 -11.98 24.49
C LYS A 401 -3.42 -11.19 25.60
N ALA A 402 -3.36 -9.87 25.50
CA ALA A 402 -2.74 -9.01 26.51
C ALA A 402 -3.44 -9.13 27.86
N MET A 403 -4.78 -9.02 27.90
CA MET A 403 -5.53 -9.19 29.15
C MET A 403 -5.40 -10.59 29.75
N LYS A 404 -5.26 -11.64 28.94
CA LYS A 404 -5.00 -13.00 29.44
C LYS A 404 -3.63 -13.09 30.10
N ARG A 405 -2.57 -12.58 29.44
CA ARG A 405 -1.21 -12.52 29.98
C ARG A 405 -1.16 -11.80 31.34
N MET A 406 -1.86 -10.67 31.46
CA MET A 406 -1.90 -9.92 32.72
C MET A 406 -2.55 -10.69 33.88
N LYS A 407 -3.58 -11.50 33.60
CA LYS A 407 -4.22 -12.34 34.62
C LYS A 407 -3.27 -13.43 35.12
N GLU A 408 -2.62 -14.12 34.19
CA GLU A 408 -1.65 -15.18 34.50
C GLU A 408 -0.48 -14.66 35.34
N SER A 409 0.03 -13.45 35.01
CA SER A 409 1.10 -12.81 35.80
C SER A 409 0.67 -12.47 37.24
N ASN A 410 -0.59 -12.05 37.43
CA ASN A 410 -1.11 -11.71 38.76
C ASN A 410 -1.33 -12.96 39.62
N GLU A 411 -1.79 -14.05 39.02
CA GLU A 411 -2.00 -15.33 39.71
C GLU A 411 -0.67 -15.96 40.15
N GLY A 412 0.37 -15.91 39.31
CA GLY A 412 1.70 -16.41 39.66
C GLY A 412 2.48 -15.58 40.69
N THR A 413 2.05 -14.34 40.97
CA THR A 413 2.64 -13.49 42.03
C THR A 413 1.97 -13.75 43.40
N GLN A 414 0.82 -14.43 43.41
CA GLN A 414 0.06 -14.74 44.63
C GLN A 414 0.29 -16.17 45.16
N SER A 415 0.99 -17.02 44.39
CA SER A 415 1.49 -18.34 44.80
C SER A 415 2.92 -18.28 45.29
#